data_AF-A0A843KXH4-F1
#
_entry.id   AF-A0A843KXH4-F1
#
_cell.length_a   1.000
_cell.length_b   1.000
_cell.length_c   1.000
_cell.angle_alpha   90.00
_cell.angle_beta   90.00
_cell.angle_gamma   90.00
#
_symmetry.space_group_name_H-M   'P 1'
#
loop_
_entity.id
_entity.type
_entity.pdbx_description
1 polymer ?
#
loop_
_entity_poly.entity_id
_entity_poly.type
_entity_poly.pdbx_seq_one_letter_code
_entity_poly.pdbx_strand_id
1 'polypeptide(L)'
;MAIFRYDSIYAAPTRQQRERYMRGEVEEHRFGPEGEIVLLLYADAAYLKDDIDGVRILYTGIGEQSHAVEEVRRMVEYHQLTEERVNSFTTGDDA
;
A
#
# COMPACT_ATOMS: atom_id res chain seq x y z
N MET A 1 1.74 16.99 10.34
CA MET A 1 1.66 15.74 9.55
C MET A 1 0.41 15.75 8.70
N ALA A 2 0.47 15.15 7.52
CA ALA A 2 -0.66 14.97 6.63
C ALA A 2 -0.62 13.58 5.99
N ILE A 3 -1.79 12.97 5.82
CA ILE A 3 -1.96 11.70 5.12
C ILE A 3 -2.75 12.00 3.84
N PHE A 4 -2.21 11.61 2.70
CA PHE A 4 -2.87 11.77 1.41
C PHE A 4 -3.23 10.40 0.86
N ARG A 5 -4.53 10.12 0.74
CA ARG A 5 -5.05 8.88 0.15
C ARG A 5 -5.55 9.14 -1.25
N TYR A 6 -5.23 8.23 -2.15
CA TYR A 6 -5.66 8.24 -3.53
C TYR A 6 -6.31 6.90 -3.86
N ASP A 7 -7.52 6.95 -4.39
CA ASP A 7 -8.36 5.78 -4.67
C ASP A 7 -8.32 5.46 -6.18
N SER A 8 -7.12 5.21 -6.70
CA SER A 8 -6.89 4.84 -8.11
C SER A 8 -5.44 4.40 -8.35
N ILE A 9 -5.24 3.32 -9.10
CA ILE A 9 -3.92 2.87 -9.58
C ILE A 9 -3.20 3.90 -10.45
N TYR A 10 -3.92 4.85 -11.05
CA TYR A 10 -3.31 5.90 -11.89
C TYR A 10 -3.03 7.17 -11.10
N ALA A 11 -3.58 7.28 -9.89
CA ALA A 11 -3.27 8.40 -9.02
C ALA A 11 -1.86 8.26 -8.46
N ALA A 12 -1.23 9.40 -8.25
CA ALA A 12 0.10 9.46 -7.68
C ALA A 12 0.28 10.80 -6.96
N PRO A 13 1.20 10.88 -6.00
CA PRO A 13 1.58 12.14 -5.38
C PRO A 13 1.90 13.19 -6.44
N THR A 14 1.44 14.41 -6.22
CA THR A 14 1.73 15.57 -7.07
C THR A 14 3.23 15.84 -7.13
N ARG A 15 3.69 16.56 -8.16
CA ARG A 15 5.11 16.92 -8.29
C ARG A 15 5.64 17.59 -7.02
N GLN A 16 4.89 18.55 -6.48
CA GLN A 16 5.27 19.26 -5.26
C GLN A 16 5.39 18.34 -4.04
N GLN A 17 4.51 17.34 -3.89
CA GLN A 17 4.62 16.36 -2.81
C GLN A 17 5.85 15.46 -2.97
N ARG A 18 6.15 15.01 -4.20
CA ARG A 18 7.35 14.21 -4.46
C ARG A 18 8.62 14.99 -4.16
N GLU A 19 8.69 16.23 -4.68
CA GLU A 19 9.81 17.14 -4.45
C GLU A 19 9.97 17.52 -2.98
N ARG A 20 8.91 17.44 -2.17
CA ARG A 20 8.97 17.80 -0.75
C ARG A 20 9.30 16.60 0.14
N TYR A 21 8.63 15.47 -0.08
CA TYR A 21 8.57 14.34 0.86
C TYR A 21 9.26 13.07 0.34
N MET A 22 9.33 12.87 -0.96
CA MET A 22 9.85 11.64 -1.58
C MET A 22 11.25 11.89 -2.16
N ARG A 23 12.19 12.31 -1.30
CA ARG A 23 13.56 12.65 -1.69
C ARG A 23 14.58 11.83 -0.90
N GLY A 24 15.75 11.67 -1.49
CA GLY A 24 16.89 10.99 -0.88
C GLY A 24 16.88 9.50 -1.14
N GLU A 25 17.56 8.76 -0.27
CA GLU A 25 17.56 7.30 -0.29
C GLU A 25 16.16 6.78 0.05
N VAL A 26 15.76 5.71 -0.63
CA VAL A 26 14.48 5.06 -0.47
C VAL A 26 14.70 3.59 -0.16
N GLU A 27 14.04 3.11 0.88
CA GLU A 27 13.96 1.69 1.19
C GLU A 27 12.63 1.16 0.64
N GLU A 28 12.71 0.20 -0.29
CA GLU A 28 11.54 -0.40 -0.93
C GLU A 28 11.30 -1.79 -0.34
N HIS A 29 10.07 -2.00 0.12
CA HIS A 29 9.58 -3.29 0.59
C HIS A 29 8.40 -3.72 -0.27
N ARG A 30 8.42 -4.96 -0.74
CA ARG A 30 7.34 -5.55 -1.54
C ARG A 30 6.69 -6.70 -0.78
N PHE A 31 5.38 -6.77 -0.86
CA PHE A 31 4.55 -7.76 -0.18
C PHE A 31 3.54 -8.36 -1.16
N GLY A 32 3.10 -9.58 -0.86
CA GLY A 32 2.25 -10.38 -1.76
C GLY A 32 3.06 -11.28 -2.70
N PRO A 33 2.41 -12.24 -3.37
CA PRO A 33 3.06 -13.22 -4.23
C PRO A 33 3.75 -12.57 -5.45
N GLU A 34 3.16 -11.51 -6.00
CA GLU A 34 3.74 -10.78 -7.15
C GLU A 34 4.34 -9.42 -6.76
N GLY A 35 4.37 -9.11 -5.46
CA GLY A 35 4.82 -7.80 -4.97
C GLY A 35 3.82 -6.68 -5.26
N GLU A 36 2.53 -6.99 -5.27
CA GLU A 36 1.43 -6.07 -5.62
C GLU A 36 1.25 -4.95 -4.58
N ILE A 37 1.69 -5.19 -3.34
CA ILE A 37 1.72 -4.18 -2.29
C ILE A 37 3.16 -3.73 -2.11
N VAL A 38 3.42 -2.44 -2.31
CA VAL A 38 4.75 -1.83 -2.22
C VAL A 38 4.75 -0.71 -1.20
N LEU A 39 5.68 -0.77 -0.25
CA LEU A 39 5.97 0.28 0.71
C LEU A 39 7.32 0.92 0.38
N LEU A 40 7.33 2.22 0.13
CA LEU A 40 8.54 3.03 -0.02
C LEU A 40 8.74 3.87 1.23
N LEU A 41 9.85 3.68 1.92
CA LEU A 41 10.24 4.47 3.09
C LEU A 41 11.30 5.50 2.69
N TYR A 42 10.99 6.76 2.96
CA TYR A 42 11.88 7.91 2.83
C TYR A 42 12.19 8.46 4.22
N ALA A 43 13.27 9.24 4.37
CA ALA A 43 13.68 9.79 5.66
C ALA A 43 12.58 10.55 6.44
N ASP A 44 11.63 11.21 5.75
CA ASP A 44 10.53 11.98 6.36
C ASP A 44 9.15 11.57 5.85
N ALA A 45 9.02 10.46 5.13
CA ALA A 45 7.74 10.04 4.55
C ALA A 45 7.69 8.54 4.28
N ALA A 46 6.48 8.02 4.14
CA ALA A 46 6.24 6.67 3.64
C ALA A 46 5.18 6.71 2.54
N TYR A 47 5.41 5.98 1.46
CA TYR A 47 4.47 5.87 0.35
C TYR A 47 4.09 4.42 0.13
N LEU A 48 2.80 4.14 0.33
CA LEU A 48 2.19 2.83 0.17
C LEU A 48 1.44 2.76 -1.15
N LYS A 49 1.68 1.69 -1.89
CA LYS A 49 0.96 1.31 -3.10
C LYS A 49 0.34 -0.05 -2.87
N ASP A 50 -0.96 -0.14 -3.04
CA ASP A 50 -1.69 -1.39 -3.16
C ASP A 50 -2.23 -1.41 -4.59
N ASP A 51 -1.56 -2.16 -5.46
CA ASP A 51 -1.97 -2.29 -6.85
C ASP A 51 -3.11 -3.34 -7.01
N ILE A 52 -3.53 -4.05 -5.94
CA ILE A 52 -4.67 -4.99 -5.93
C ILE A 52 -6.00 -4.20 -5.89
N ASP A 53 -6.20 -3.39 -4.84
CA ASP A 53 -7.39 -2.53 -4.69
C ASP A 53 -7.22 -1.16 -5.37
N GLY A 54 -6.03 -0.85 -5.87
CA GLY A 54 -5.71 0.44 -6.47
C GLY A 54 -5.61 1.59 -5.48
N VAL A 55 -5.30 1.29 -4.22
CA VAL A 55 -5.15 2.27 -3.15
C VAL A 55 -3.71 2.75 -3.08
N ARG A 56 -3.51 4.06 -2.98
CA ARG A 56 -2.19 4.67 -2.79
C ARG A 56 -2.25 5.66 -1.63
N ILE A 57 -1.27 5.60 -0.73
CA ILE A 57 -1.26 6.44 0.47
C ILE A 57 0.13 7.04 0.68
N LEU A 58 0.18 8.36 0.80
CA LEU A 58 1.39 9.09 1.19
C LEU A 58 1.24 9.58 2.64
N TYR A 59 2.06 9.03 3.52
CA TYR A 59 2.24 9.44 4.90
C TYR A 59 3.39 10.45 4.97
N THR A 60 3.15 11.63 5.54
CA THR A 60 4.16 12.68 5.65
C THR A 60 4.50 12.98 7.10
N GLY A 61 5.79 12.91 7.43
CA GLY A 61 6.37 13.09 8.75
C GLY A 61 7.00 11.81 9.30
N ILE A 62 8.14 11.96 9.99
CA ILE A 62 8.94 10.87 10.58
C ILE A 62 8.09 9.89 11.43
N GLY A 63 7.14 10.41 12.21
CA GLY A 63 6.30 9.58 13.09
C GLY A 63 5.28 8.69 12.37
N GLU A 64 4.96 8.98 11.10
CA GLU A 64 3.92 8.25 10.37
C GLU A 64 4.45 6.99 9.68
N GLN A 65 5.77 6.75 9.68
CA GLN A 65 6.34 5.55 9.07
C GLN A 65 5.83 4.28 9.75
N SER A 66 5.70 4.28 11.09
CA SER A 66 5.12 3.16 11.83
C SER A 66 3.68 2.90 11.42
N HIS A 67 2.89 3.95 11.20
CA HIS A 67 1.51 3.84 10.71
C HIS A 67 1.45 3.23 9.31
N ALA A 68 2.38 3.59 8.42
CA ALA A 68 2.46 3.01 7.08
C ALA A 68 2.82 1.52 7.11
N VAL A 69 3.72 1.11 8.00
CA VAL A 69 4.08 -0.30 8.20
C VAL A 69 2.90 -1.10 8.76
N GLU A 70 2.18 -0.55 9.74
CA GLU A 70 0.95 -1.18 10.25
C GLU A 70 -0.13 -1.30 9.17
N GLU A 71 -0.30 -0.27 8.33
CA GLU A 71 -1.28 -0.30 7.26
C GLU A 71 -0.97 -1.38 6.22
N VAL A 72 0.30 -1.51 5.82
CA VAL A 72 0.74 -2.59 4.92
C VAL A 72 0.37 -3.96 5.49
N ARG A 73 0.63 -4.19 6.78
CA ARG A 73 0.29 -5.48 7.42
C ARG A 73 -1.20 -5.77 7.35
N ARG A 74 -2.04 -4.76 7.61
CA ARG A 74 -3.50 -4.89 7.49
C ARG A 74 -3.94 -5.18 6.06
N MET A 75 -3.35 -4.52 5.08
CA MET A 75 -3.65 -4.76 3.66
C MET A 75 -3.27 -6.19 3.24
N VAL A 76 -2.06 -6.64 3.59
CA VAL A 76 -1.61 -8.00 3.30
C VAL A 76 -2.54 -9.04 3.92
N GLU A 77 -2.90 -8.88 5.20
CA GLU A 77 -3.83 -9.79 5.88
C GLU A 77 -5.22 -9.77 5.24
N TYR A 78 -5.74 -8.58 4.91
CA TYR A 78 -7.03 -8.44 4.24
C TYR A 78 -7.07 -9.16 2.89
N HIS A 79 -6.01 -9.01 2.08
CA HIS A 79 -5.91 -9.64 0.77
C HIS A 79 -5.79 -11.16 0.88
N GLN A 80 -4.97 -11.66 1.79
CA GLN A 80 -4.88 -13.11 2.07
C GLN A 80 -6.24 -13.70 2.45
N LEU A 81 -6.95 -13.07 3.40
CA LEU A 81 -8.28 -13.53 3.82
C LEU A 81 -9.35 -13.42 2.72
N THR A 82 -9.16 -12.50 1.77
CA THR A 82 -10.08 -12.33 0.64
C THR A 82 -9.81 -13.39 -0.42
N GLU A 83 -8.55 -13.66 -0.75
CA GLU A 83 -8.15 -14.76 -1.64
C GLU A 83 -8.62 -16.12 -1.10
N GLU A 84 -8.43 -16.40 0.20
CA GLU A 84 -8.91 -17.62 0.84
C GLU A 84 -10.44 -17.75 0.74
N ARG A 85 -11.18 -16.65 0.93
CA ARG A 85 -12.64 -16.64 0.79
C ARG A 85 -13.09 -16.91 -0.64
N VAL A 86 -12.49 -16.26 -1.65
CA VAL A 86 -12.85 -16.48 -3.06
C VAL A 86 -12.61 -17.94 -3.46
N ASN A 87 -11.50 -18.52 -3.03
CA ASN A 87 -11.21 -19.94 -3.30
C ASN A 87 -12.19 -20.89 -2.60
N SER A 88 -12.68 -20.52 -1.41
CA SER A 88 -13.65 -21.33 -0.66
C SER A 88 -15.06 -21.35 -1.25
N PHE A 89 -15.43 -20.47 -2.18
CA PHE A 89 -16.75 -20.47 -2.84
C PHE A 89 -16.82 -21.35 -4.11
N THR A 90 -15.73 -22.04 -4.49
CA THR A 90 -15.71 -22.93 -5.66
C THR A 90 -16.00 -24.40 -5.27
N THR A 91 -17.04 -24.65 -4.48
CA THR A 91 -17.55 -26.02 -4.27
C THR A 91 -19.03 -25.96 -3.97
N GLY A 92 -19.86 -26.05 -5.01
CA GLY A 92 -21.30 -26.20 -4.83
C GLY A 92 -22.13 -25.87 -6.07
N ASP A 93 -21.85 -26.50 -7.20
CA ASP A 93 -22.90 -26.82 -8.18
C ASP A 93 -22.40 -27.90 -9.16
N ASP A 94 -22.75 -29.16 -8.88
CA ASP A 94 -23.11 -30.15 -9.90
C ASP A 94 -23.97 -31.20 -9.18
N ALA A 95 -25.29 -31.09 -9.38
CA ALA A 95 -26.31 -32.00 -8.87
C ALA A 95 -26.94 -32.77 -10.03
#